data_AF-A0AAD9EDY4-F1
#
_entry.id   AF-A0AAD9EDY4-F1
#
_cell.length_a   1.000
_cell.length_b   1.000
_cell.length_c   1.000
_cell.angle_alpha   90.00
_cell.angle_beta   90.00
_cell.angle_gamma   90.00
#
_symmetry.space_group_name_H-M   'P 1'
#
loop_
_entity.id
_entity.type
_entity.pdbx_description
1 polymer ?
#
loop_
_entity_poly.entity_id
_entity_poly.type
_entity_poly.pdbx_seq_one_letter_code
_entity_poly.pdbx_strand_id
1 'polypeptide(L)'
;MERDVDCNEKDSDGRTALIHASIDGHEAVARILLQAGARISDLDRRKRSALHWAVLGSHEAVLRLLLEYYTQRNWEHGLDAYDELGWTALHIAVEKDFESAVLVLLEAGADLHAKARKTCDGDNDEGDTRIQANSQDVIKDR
;
A
#
# COMPACT_ATOMS: atom_id res chain seq x y z
N MET A 1 -36.07 -11.79 -4.80
CA MET A 1 -34.93 -12.63 -4.39
C MET A 1 -33.70 -11.77 -4.52
N GLU A 2 -33.37 -11.00 -3.48
CA GLU A 2 -32.08 -10.32 -3.42
C GLU A 2 -31.06 -11.41 -3.14
N ARG A 3 -30.24 -11.73 -4.15
CA ARG A 3 -29.05 -12.55 -3.89
C ARG A 3 -28.13 -11.63 -3.12
N ASP A 4 -27.93 -11.94 -1.85
CA ASP A 4 -26.91 -11.32 -1.01
C ASP A 4 -25.55 -11.78 -1.56
N VAL A 5 -25.11 -11.15 -2.65
CA VAL A 5 -23.82 -11.42 -3.26
C VAL A 5 -22.80 -10.70 -2.41
N ASP A 6 -22.05 -11.45 -1.62
CA ASP A 6 -20.97 -10.87 -0.81
C ASP A 6 -19.90 -10.31 -1.75
N CYS A 7 -19.80 -8.98 -1.81
CA CYS A 7 -18.83 -8.27 -2.65
C CYS A 7 -17.37 -8.48 -2.21
N ASN A 8 -17.15 -9.18 -1.08
CA ASN A 8 -15.83 -9.52 -0.54
C ASN A 8 -15.40 -10.95 -0.85
N GLU A 9 -16.17 -11.72 -1.64
CA GLU A 9 -15.72 -13.01 -2.12
C GLU A 9 -14.41 -12.88 -2.89
N LYS A 10 -13.51 -13.85 -2.65
CA LYS A 10 -12.19 -13.91 -3.25
C LYS A 10 -12.16 -15.01 -4.31
N ASP A 11 -11.53 -14.71 -5.44
CA ASP A 11 -11.27 -15.69 -6.47
C ASP A 11 -10.12 -16.65 -6.08
N SER A 12 -9.75 -17.52 -7.03
CA SER A 12 -8.64 -18.45 -6.85
C SER A 12 -7.29 -17.77 -6.63
N ASP A 13 -7.12 -16.48 -6.94
CA ASP A 13 -5.89 -15.72 -6.69
C ASP A 13 -5.97 -14.86 -5.42
N GLY A 14 -7.06 -14.99 -4.66
CA GLY A 14 -7.31 -14.20 -3.47
C GLY A 14 -7.81 -12.78 -3.77
N ARG A 15 -8.15 -12.47 -5.02
CA ARG A 15 -8.59 -11.13 -5.44
C ARG A 15 -10.09 -10.98 -5.22
N THR A 16 -10.47 -9.84 -4.64
CA THR A 16 -11.86 -9.42 -4.54
C THR A 16 -12.30 -8.68 -5.79
N ALA A 17 -13.61 -8.44 -5.93
CA ALA A 17 -14.15 -7.60 -6.99
C ALA A 17 -13.51 -6.20 -7.04
N LEU A 18 -13.17 -5.64 -5.87
CA LEU A 18 -12.51 -4.33 -5.77
C LEU A 18 -11.07 -4.37 -6.31
N ILE A 19 -10.34 -5.46 -6.06
CA ILE A 19 -9.00 -5.64 -6.63
C ILE A 19 -9.09 -5.74 -8.17
N HIS A 20 -10.05 -6.49 -8.72
CA HIS A 20 -10.26 -6.58 -10.17
C HIS A 20 -10.59 -5.21 -10.79
N ALA A 21 -11.50 -4.45 -10.18
CA ALA A 21 -11.79 -3.09 -10.64
C ALA A 21 -10.55 -2.18 -10.63
N SER A 22 -9.62 -2.41 -9.70
CA SER A 22 -8.36 -1.66 -9.60
C SER A 22 -7.29 -2.11 -10.59
N ILE A 23 -7.31 -3.38 -11.00
CA ILE A 23 -6.44 -3.90 -12.07
C ILE A 23 -6.84 -3.29 -13.41
N ASP A 24 -8.14 -3.24 -13.70
CA ASP A 24 -8.68 -2.79 -14.98
C ASP A 24 -8.93 -1.28 -15.06
N GLY A 25 -8.85 -0.55 -13.94
CA GLY A 25 -9.06 0.90 -13.91
C GLY A 25 -10.53 1.34 -13.90
N HIS A 26 -11.44 0.44 -13.52
CA HIS A 26 -12.87 0.69 -13.52
C HIS A 26 -13.34 1.52 -12.31
N GLU A 27 -13.10 2.84 -12.36
CA GLU A 27 -13.44 3.78 -11.28
C GLU A 27 -14.91 3.71 -10.84
N ALA A 28 -15.85 3.72 -11.78
CA ALA A 28 -17.28 3.67 -11.47
C ALA A 28 -17.67 2.37 -10.75
N VAL A 29 -17.06 1.24 -11.15
CA VAL A 29 -17.29 -0.06 -10.53
C VAL A 29 -16.67 -0.10 -9.13
N ALA A 30 -15.43 0.38 -8.98
CA ALA A 30 -14.77 0.49 -7.68
C ALA A 30 -15.59 1.33 -6.69
N ARG A 31 -16.17 2.44 -7.16
CA ARG A 31 -17.04 3.31 -6.34
C ARG A 31 -18.28 2.58 -5.84
N ILE A 32 -18.97 1.87 -6.73
CA ILE A 32 -20.17 1.08 -6.37
C ILE A 32 -19.79 0.00 -5.34
N LEU A 33 -18.67 -0.70 -5.55
CA LEU A 33 -18.22 -1.75 -4.63
C LEU A 33 -17.90 -1.19 -3.25
N LEU A 34 -17.19 -0.05 -3.17
CA LEU A 34 -16.89 0.62 -1.90
C LEU A 34 -18.16 1.09 -1.17
N GLN A 35 -19.16 1.58 -1.91
CA GLN A 35 -20.48 1.94 -1.35
C GLN A 35 -21.26 0.72 -0.87
N ALA A 36 -21.10 -0.44 -1.55
CA ALA A 36 -21.69 -1.72 -1.15
C ALA A 36 -20.98 -2.38 0.04
N GLY A 37 -19.93 -1.76 0.59
CA GLY A 37 -19.21 -2.27 1.75
C GLY A 37 -18.03 -3.19 1.43
N ALA A 38 -17.48 -3.10 0.21
CA ALA A 38 -16.26 -3.82 -0.13
C ALA A 38 -15.09 -3.45 0.80
N ARG A 39 -14.35 -4.46 1.25
CA ARG A 39 -13.19 -4.31 2.12
C ARG A 39 -12.01 -3.77 1.32
N ILE A 40 -11.66 -2.53 1.59
CA ILE A 40 -10.50 -1.87 0.98
C ILE A 40 -9.15 -2.46 1.43
N SER A 41 -9.13 -3.08 2.62
CA SER A 41 -7.95 -3.70 3.23
C SER A 41 -7.67 -5.12 2.75
N ASP A 42 -8.51 -5.68 1.86
CA ASP A 42 -8.28 -7.01 1.34
C ASP A 42 -7.03 -7.05 0.46
N LEU A 43 -6.29 -8.15 0.64
CA LEU A 43 -5.07 -8.45 -0.08
C LEU A 43 -5.25 -9.71 -0.91
N ASP A 44 -4.63 -9.71 -2.10
CA ASP A 44 -4.48 -10.91 -2.92
C ASP A 44 -3.39 -11.85 -2.37
N ARG A 45 -3.16 -12.99 -3.03
CA ARG A 45 -2.13 -13.96 -2.63
C ARG A 45 -0.70 -13.39 -2.63
N ARG A 46 -0.43 -12.33 -3.40
CA ARG A 46 0.85 -11.61 -3.43
C ARG A 46 0.89 -10.47 -2.41
N LYS A 47 -0.03 -10.46 -1.46
CA LYS A 47 -0.21 -9.41 -0.45
C LYS A 47 -0.46 -8.01 -1.05
N ARG A 48 -0.96 -7.94 -2.29
CA ARG A 48 -1.26 -6.67 -2.95
C ARG A 48 -2.69 -6.26 -2.66
N SER A 49 -2.83 -5.04 -2.18
CA SER A 49 -4.13 -4.37 -2.04
C SER A 49 -4.60 -3.79 -3.38
N ALA A 50 -5.86 -3.36 -3.42
CA ALA A 50 -6.41 -2.55 -4.52
C ALA A 50 -5.51 -1.35 -4.87
N LEU A 51 -4.88 -0.72 -3.86
CA LEU A 51 -3.97 0.42 -4.04
C LEU A 51 -2.72 0.05 -4.86
N HIS A 52 -2.11 -1.11 -4.57
CA HIS A 52 -0.95 -1.59 -5.32
C HIS A 52 -1.29 -1.80 -6.80
N TRP A 53 -2.46 -2.38 -7.08
CA TRP A 53 -2.91 -2.63 -8.44
C TRP A 53 -3.28 -1.34 -9.19
N ALA A 54 -3.90 -0.38 -8.51
CA ALA A 54 -4.19 0.93 -9.10
C ALA A 54 -2.89 1.66 -9.53
N VAL A 55 -1.83 1.60 -8.72
CA VAL A 55 -0.52 2.14 -9.08
C VAL A 55 0.12 1.36 -10.22
N LEU A 56 0.15 0.02 -10.15
CA LEU A 56 0.72 -0.83 -11.21
C LEU A 56 0.04 -0.63 -12.57
N GLY A 57 -1.27 -0.38 -12.56
CA GLY A 57 -2.05 -0.09 -13.76
C GLY A 57 -2.02 1.38 -14.19
N SER A 58 -1.36 2.27 -13.43
CA SER A 58 -1.37 3.73 -13.64
C SER A 58 -2.79 4.32 -13.65
N HIS A 59 -3.71 3.73 -12.89
CA HIS A 59 -5.13 4.12 -12.85
C HIS A 59 -5.35 5.21 -11.81
N GLU A 60 -4.94 6.44 -12.13
CA GLU A 60 -4.96 7.58 -11.20
C GLU A 60 -6.36 7.84 -10.60
N ALA A 61 -7.42 7.71 -11.40
CA ALA A 61 -8.78 7.92 -10.93
C ALA A 61 -9.19 6.91 -9.86
N VAL A 62 -8.83 5.64 -10.04
CA VAL A 62 -9.06 4.60 -9.03
C VAL A 62 -8.17 4.81 -7.82
N LEU A 63 -6.91 5.20 -8.01
CA LEU A 63 -5.98 5.53 -6.94
C LEU A 63 -6.54 6.64 -6.03
N ARG A 64 -6.97 7.76 -6.62
CA ARG A 64 -7.57 8.89 -5.87
C ARG A 64 -8.83 8.46 -5.13
N LEU A 65 -9.70 7.68 -5.76
CA LEU A 65 -10.91 7.15 -5.14
C LEU A 65 -10.59 6.26 -3.91
N LEU A 66 -9.62 5.35 -4.04
CA LEU A 66 -9.21 4.48 -2.94
C LEU A 66 -8.65 5.30 -1.77
N LEU A 67 -7.77 6.28 -2.07
CA LEU A 67 -7.18 7.15 -1.05
C LEU A 67 -8.21 7.99 -0.31
N GLU A 68 -9.18 8.54 -1.03
CA GLU A 68 -10.30 9.26 -0.42
C GLU A 68 -11.03 8.37 0.60
N TYR A 69 -11.27 7.10 0.26
CA TYR A 69 -11.89 6.14 1.17
C TYR A 69 -11.00 5.75 2.36
N TYR A 70 -9.68 5.66 2.19
CA TYR A 70 -8.73 5.41 3.27
C TYR A 70 -8.74 6.55 4.29
N THR A 71 -8.66 7.80 3.82
CA THR A 71 -8.66 9.00 4.67
C THR A 71 -9.99 9.18 5.39
N GLN A 72 -11.13 8.96 4.71
CA GLN A 72 -12.46 9.06 5.32
C GLN A 72 -12.66 8.05 6.46
N ARG A 73 -12.04 6.87 6.39
CA ARG A 73 -12.14 5.82 7.41
C ARG A 73 -11.05 5.91 8.48
N ASN A 74 -10.22 6.95 8.45
CA ASN A 74 -9.06 7.14 9.33
C ASN A 74 -8.17 5.89 9.40
N TRP A 75 -8.00 5.22 8.26
CA TRP A 75 -7.25 3.98 8.18
C TRP A 75 -5.78 4.29 7.91
N GLU A 76 -5.01 4.50 8.98
CA GLU A 76 -3.62 4.95 8.92
C GLU A 76 -2.65 3.92 8.32
N HIS A 77 -2.96 2.62 8.40
CA HIS A 77 -2.00 1.55 8.06
C HIS A 77 -2.19 0.90 6.68
N GLY A 78 -3.11 1.42 5.86
CA GLY A 78 -3.46 0.81 4.58
C GLY A 78 -2.53 1.20 3.44
N LEU A 79 -1.97 2.41 3.52
CA LEU A 79 -1.10 2.99 2.49
C LEU A 79 0.28 2.32 2.46
N ASP A 80 0.78 1.95 3.64
CA ASP A 80 2.11 1.36 3.83
C ASP A 80 2.06 -0.18 3.90
N ALA A 81 0.98 -0.78 3.40
CA ALA A 81 0.92 -2.22 3.24
C ALA A 81 2.04 -2.69 2.32
N TYR A 82 2.73 -3.75 2.73
CA TYR A 82 3.80 -4.36 1.94
C TYR A 82 3.27 -5.52 1.11
N ASP A 83 3.62 -5.55 -0.17
CA ASP A 83 3.42 -6.71 -1.03
C ASP A 83 4.38 -7.86 -0.67
N GLU A 84 4.29 -8.97 -1.40
CA GLU A 84 5.15 -10.14 -1.20
C GLU A 84 6.65 -9.85 -1.39
N LEU A 85 6.99 -8.86 -2.22
CA LEU A 85 8.35 -8.37 -2.42
C LEU A 85 8.79 -7.40 -1.32
N GLY A 86 7.90 -7.08 -0.38
CA GLY A 86 8.19 -6.12 0.66
C GLY A 86 8.12 -4.68 0.15
N TRP A 87 7.42 -4.41 -0.95
CA TRP A 87 7.26 -3.07 -1.51
C TRP A 87 5.90 -2.48 -1.13
N THR A 88 5.88 -1.17 -0.91
CA THR A 88 4.64 -0.40 -0.75
C THR A 88 4.17 0.13 -2.11
N ALA A 89 2.95 0.65 -2.18
CA ALA A 89 2.46 1.32 -3.38
C ALA A 89 3.38 2.47 -3.83
N LEU A 90 3.99 3.19 -2.88
CA LEU A 90 4.94 4.27 -3.18
C LEU A 90 6.25 3.75 -3.79
N HIS A 91 6.79 2.64 -3.29
CA HIS A 91 7.97 2.00 -3.89
C HIS A 91 7.73 1.66 -5.37
N ILE A 92 6.55 1.10 -5.68
CA ILE A 92 6.17 0.76 -7.05
C ILE A 92 6.05 2.03 -7.91
N ALA A 93 5.41 3.08 -7.39
CA ALA A 93 5.25 4.33 -8.13
C ALA A 93 6.60 4.96 -8.50
N VAL A 94 7.56 4.93 -7.58
CA VAL A 94 8.93 5.42 -7.81
C VAL A 94 9.70 4.54 -8.78
N GLU A 95 9.64 3.22 -8.63
CA GLU A 95 10.32 2.27 -9.54
C GLU A 95 9.82 2.38 -10.99
N LYS A 96 8.52 2.69 -11.17
CA LYS A 96 7.88 2.82 -12.48
C LYS A 96 7.91 4.24 -13.06
N ASP A 97 8.49 5.21 -12.34
CA ASP A 97 8.51 6.63 -12.72
C ASP A 97 7.10 7.23 -12.91
N PHE A 98 6.15 6.83 -12.06
CA PHE A 98 4.77 7.31 -12.07
C PHE A 98 4.62 8.55 -11.21
N GLU A 99 5.12 9.68 -11.70
CA GLU A 99 5.13 10.98 -11.00
C GLU A 99 3.76 11.33 -10.40
N SER A 100 2.67 11.22 -11.17
CA SER A 100 1.32 11.49 -10.68
C SER A 100 0.94 10.60 -9.49
N ALA A 101 1.27 9.31 -9.53
CA ALA A 101 0.97 8.38 -8.45
C ALA A 101 1.81 8.69 -7.20
N VAL A 102 3.08 9.06 -7.38
CA VAL A 102 3.96 9.49 -6.29
C VAL A 102 3.39 10.71 -5.58
N LEU A 103 3.03 11.76 -6.34
CA LEU A 103 2.44 12.98 -5.79
C LEU A 103 1.17 12.69 -5.00
N VAL A 104 0.27 11.91 -5.59
CA VAL A 104 -1.03 11.56 -4.98
C VAL A 104 -0.87 10.72 -3.70
N LEU A 105 0.09 9.80 -3.67
CA LEU A 105 0.38 8.99 -2.47
C LEU A 105 1.00 9.84 -1.36
N LEU A 106 1.90 10.77 -1.69
CA LEU A 106 2.51 11.69 -0.72
C LEU A 106 1.49 12.68 -0.15
N GLU A 107 0.59 13.21 -0.98
CA GLU A 107 -0.53 14.06 -0.54
C GLU A 107 -1.44 13.32 0.45
N ALA A 108 -1.61 12.01 0.28
CA ALA A 108 -2.40 11.17 1.18
C ALA A 108 -1.65 10.76 2.47
N GLY A 109 -0.38 11.15 2.63
CA GLY A 109 0.41 10.87 3.82
C GLY A 109 1.08 9.49 3.84
N ALA A 110 1.31 8.87 2.67
CA ALA A 110 2.11 7.65 2.59
C ALA A 110 3.53 7.87 3.16
N ASP A 111 4.05 6.88 3.88
CA ASP A 111 5.37 7.00 4.50
C ASP A 111 6.47 6.95 3.44
N LEU A 112 7.11 8.09 3.20
CA LEU A 112 8.28 8.22 2.32
C LEU A 112 9.48 7.40 2.82
N HIS A 113 9.56 7.16 4.13
CA HIS A 113 10.66 6.45 4.78
C HIS A 113 10.39 4.95 4.93
N ALA A 114 9.25 4.45 4.42
CA ALA A 114 8.99 3.02 4.37
C ALA A 114 10.15 2.34 3.66
N LYS A 115 10.83 1.42 4.34
CA LYS A 115 11.94 0.67 3.76
C LYS A 115 11.40 -0.58 3.09
N ALA A 116 11.77 -0.82 1.84
CA ALA A 116 11.50 -2.09 1.17
C ALA A 116 12.01 -3.25 2.04
N ARG A 117 11.12 -4.19 2.40
CA ARG A 117 11.46 -5.27 3.36
C ARG A 117 12.33 -6.37 2.76
N LYS A 118 12.43 -6.44 1.43
CA LYS A 118 13.33 -7.35 0.72
C LYS A 118 13.91 -6.62 -0.49
N THR A 119 15.20 -6.33 -0.44
CA THR A 119 16.00 -6.19 -1.66
C THR A 119 16.12 -7.60 -2.24
N CYS A 120 15.94 -7.74 -3.56
CA CYS A 120 16.24 -8.99 -4.26
C CYS A 120 17.75 -9.22 -4.43
N ASP A 121 18.58 -8.39 -3.79
CA ASP A 121 20.02 -8.56 -3.74
C ASP A 121 20.36 -9.64 -2.72
N GLY A 122 20.83 -10.77 -3.22
CA GLY A 122 21.52 -11.78 -2.43
C GLY A 122 22.89 -11.29 -1.95
N ASP A 123 22.97 -10.10 -1.36
CA ASP A 123 24.19 -9.56 -0.79
C ASP A 123 24.02 -9.32 0.70
N ASN A 124 24.49 -10.31 1.45
CA ASN A 124 25.22 -10.20 2.71
C ASN A 124 24.57 -9.43 3.86
N ASP A 125 24.14 -10.26 4.80
CA ASP A 125 23.96 -9.98 6.22
C ASP A 125 25.07 -9.12 6.84
N GLU A 126 24.69 -8.46 7.93
CA GLU A 126 25.51 -7.75 8.94
C GLU A 126 25.99 -6.32 8.62
N GLY A 127 25.03 -5.39 8.70
CA GLY A 127 25.25 -3.97 8.99
C GLY A 127 24.62 -3.58 10.34
N ASP A 128 25.15 -4.15 11.42
CA ASP A 128 24.79 -3.98 12.82
C ASP A 128 24.45 -2.51 13.17
N THR A 129 23.16 -2.19 13.37
CA THR A 129 22.69 -0.89 13.89
C THR A 129 22.97 -0.81 15.39
N ARG A 130 24.26 -0.78 15.75
CA ARG A 130 24.70 -0.48 17.10
C ARG A 130 24.64 1.03 17.30
N ILE A 131 23.44 1.54 17.56
CA ILE A 131 23.26 2.82 18.25
C ILE A 131 23.85 2.65 19.65
N GLN A 132 25.15 2.91 19.80
CA GLN A 132 25.68 3.29 21.11
C GLN A 132 25.24 4.72 21.35
N ALA A 133 24.12 4.85 22.06
CA ALA A 133 23.79 6.04 22.82
C ALA A 133 24.97 6.34 23.75
N ASN A 134 25.82 7.29 23.35
CA ASN A 134 26.81 7.86 24.25
C ASN A 134 26.16 9.03 24.99
N SER A 135 25.34 8.70 25.97
CA SER A 135 25.01 9.58 27.08
C SER A 135 25.54 8.91 28.34
N GLN A 136 26.83 9.11 28.64
CA GLN A 136 27.32 9.18 30.02
C GLN A 136 28.74 9.75 30.09
N ASP A 137 28.84 10.86 30.84
CA ASP A 137 29.94 11.23 31.72
C ASP A 137 31.34 11.48 31.13
N VAL A 138 31.54 12.72 30.64
CA VAL A 138 32.83 13.40 30.80
C VAL A 138 32.58 14.87 31.14
N ILE A 139 32.34 15.20 32.42
CA ILE A 139 33.00 16.32 33.14
C ILE A 139 32.91 16.05 34.66
N LYS A 140 33.86 15.28 35.19
CA LYS A 140 34.43 15.53 36.52
C LYS A 140 35.93 15.35 36.38
N ASP A 141 36.64 16.47 36.39
CA ASP A 141 37.92 16.64 37.11
C ASP A 141 38.51 18.01 36.75
N ARG A 142 38.29 18.99 37.63
CA ARG A 142 39.34 19.79 38.30
C ARG A 142 38.73 20.69 39.37
#